data_AF-Q8S8P8-F1
#
_entry.id   AF-Q8S8P8-F1
#
_cell.length_a   1.000
_cell.length_b   1.000
_cell.length_c   1.000
_cell.angle_alpha   90.00
_cell.angle_beta   90.00
_cell.angle_gamma   90.00
#
_symmetry.space_group_name_H-M   'P 1'
#
loop_
_entity.id
_entity.type
_entity.pdbx_description
1 polymer ?
#
loop_
_entity_poly.entity_id
_entity_poly.type
_entity_poly.pdbx_seq_one_letter_code
_entity_poly.pdbx_strand_id
1 'polypeptide(L)'
;MEARVISCTTFGDDKVVKIAVLNHQAVAKYETGENETTVVVSDDTCSEKDVKEIKKCCEKLGYVYEGKLNEEYTQTNTGPGLV
;
A
#
# COMPACT_ATOMS: atom_id res chain seq x y z
N MET A 1 6.51 4.44 14.46
CA MET A 1 6.54 4.55 12.99
C MET A 1 5.14 4.23 12.49
N GLU A 2 4.55 5.15 11.75
CA GLU A 2 3.18 5.07 11.25
C GLU A 2 3.19 4.83 9.74
N ALA A 3 2.13 4.22 9.22
CA ALA A 3 1.93 4.11 7.78
C ALA A 3 1.70 5.49 7.19
N ARG A 4 2.27 5.75 6.00
CA ARG A 4 2.09 7.01 5.28
C ARG A 4 1.23 6.77 4.06
N VAL A 5 0.11 7.48 3.93
CA VAL A 5 -0.71 7.44 2.71
C VAL A 5 0.08 8.11 1.59
N ILE A 6 0.36 7.39 0.51
CA ILE A 6 1.07 7.90 -0.68
C ILE A 6 0.14 8.20 -1.84
N SER A 7 -0.96 7.47 -1.95
CA SER A 7 -2.02 7.79 -2.89
C SER A 7 -3.37 7.33 -2.35
N CYS A 8 -4.42 8.01 -2.79
CA CYS A 8 -5.80 7.65 -2.53
C CYS A 8 -6.56 7.88 -3.84
N THR A 9 -7.27 6.87 -4.31
CA THR A 9 -8.08 6.94 -5.52
C THR A 9 -9.47 6.43 -5.19
N THR A 10 -10.49 7.15 -5.62
CA THR A 10 -11.89 6.80 -5.36
C THR A 10 -12.61 6.61 -6.68
N PHE A 11 -13.34 5.50 -6.81
CA PHE A 11 -14.15 5.17 -7.99
C PHE A 11 -15.57 4.80 -7.51
N GLY A 12 -16.50 5.75 -7.64
CA GLY A 12 -17.83 5.59 -7.05
C GLY A 12 -17.74 5.53 -5.53
N ASP A 13 -18.26 4.46 -4.94
CA ASP A 13 -18.20 4.21 -3.49
C ASP A 13 -16.93 3.45 -3.06
N ASP A 14 -16.16 2.90 -4.01
CA ASP A 14 -14.93 2.16 -3.73
C ASP A 14 -13.75 3.11 -3.57
N LYS A 15 -12.97 2.90 -2.51
CA LYS A 15 -11.76 3.67 -2.21
C LYS A 15 -10.55 2.76 -2.21
N VAL A 16 -9.54 3.09 -3.02
CA VAL A 16 -8.24 2.41 -3.01
C VAL A 16 -7.22 3.34 -2.37
N VAL A 17 -6.65 2.94 -1.23
CA VAL A 17 -5.61 3.70 -0.54
C VAL A 17 -4.31 2.95 -0.60
N LYS A 18 -3.27 3.61 -1.13
CA LYS A 18 -1.91 3.08 -1.12
C LYS A 18 -1.14 3.69 0.04
N ILE A 19 -0.55 2.84 0.87
CA ILE A 19 0.27 3.23 2.04
C ILE A 19 1.70 2.72 1.92
N ALA A 20 2.65 3.57 2.28
CA ALA A 20 4.04 3.22 2.47
C ALA A 20 4.32 2.91 3.95
N VAL A 21 5.04 1.81 4.20
CA VAL A 21 5.38 1.34 5.55
C VAL A 21 6.85 0.96 5.67
N LEU A 22 7.41 1.17 6.87
CA LEU A 22 8.78 0.77 7.21
C LEU A 22 8.88 -0.63 7.84
N ASN A 23 7.76 -1.17 8.33
CA ASN A 23 7.70 -2.47 9.00
C ASN A 23 6.25 -2.96 9.13
N HIS A 24 6.10 -4.22 9.55
CA HIS A 24 4.80 -4.87 9.74
C HIS A 24 3.93 -4.22 10.84
N GLN A 25 4.54 -3.55 11.83
CA GLN A 25 3.79 -2.90 12.91
C GLN A 25 3.03 -1.68 12.40
N ALA A 26 3.58 -0.95 11.44
CA ALA A 26 2.89 0.16 10.79
C ALA A 26 1.66 -0.33 10.00
N VAL A 27 1.74 -1.50 9.35
CA VAL A 27 0.61 -2.14 8.67
C VAL A 27 -0.49 -2.52 9.67
N ALA A 28 -0.12 -3.16 10.78
CA ALA A 28 -1.08 -3.62 11.79
C ALA A 28 -1.78 -2.48 12.56
N LYS A 29 -1.20 -1.28 12.56
CA LYS A 29 -1.78 -0.08 13.19
C LYS A 29 -2.62 0.76 12.23
N TYR A 30 -2.63 0.42 10.95
CA TYR A 30 -3.41 1.16 9.97
C TYR A 30 -4.90 0.81 10.12
N GLU A 31 -5.72 1.82 10.37
CA GLU A 31 -7.17 1.67 10.46
C GLU A 31 -7.77 1.90 9.07
N THR A 32 -8.32 0.83 8.48
CA THR A 32 -8.98 0.91 7.18
C THR A 32 -10.35 1.60 7.29
N GLY A 33 -10.68 2.44 6.31
CA GLY A 33 -12.03 3.00 6.18
C GLY A 33 -13.05 1.98 5.69
N GLU A 34 -14.34 2.35 5.75
CA GLU A 34 -15.41 1.61 5.06
C GLU A 34 -15.21 1.64 3.55
N ASN A 35 -15.46 0.51 2.87
CA ASN A 35 -15.26 0.32 1.42
C ASN A 35 -13.85 0.68 0.93
N GLU A 36 -12.85 0.55 1.81
CA GLU A 36 -11.47 0.81 1.49
C GLU A 36 -10.71 -0.48 1.15
N THR A 37 -10.08 -0.50 -0.02
CA THR A 37 -9.04 -1.46 -0.38
C THR A 37 -7.67 -0.84 -0.09
N THR A 38 -6.95 -1.41 0.86
CA THR A 38 -5.60 -0.95 1.21
C THR A 38 -4.54 -1.69 0.40
N VAL A 39 -3.72 -0.91 -0.32
CA VAL A 39 -2.52 -1.37 -1.03
C VAL A 39 -1.30 -0.96 -0.21
N VAL A 40 -0.40 -1.87 0.08
CA VAL A 40 0.78 -1.65 0.91
C VAL A 40 2.03 -1.73 0.05
N VAL A 41 2.88 -0.74 0.17
CA VAL A 41 4.25 -0.76 -0.34
C VAL A 41 5.24 -0.61 0.81
N SER A 42 6.36 -1.32 0.73
CA SER A 42 7.46 -1.15 1.68
C SER A 42 8.35 0.01 1.26
N ASP A 43 8.77 0.83 2.22
CA ASP A 43 9.80 1.84 2.02
C ASP A 43 11.11 1.18 1.54
N ASP A 44 11.92 1.91 0.76
CA ASP A 44 13.16 1.38 0.19
C ASP A 44 14.20 0.99 1.25
N THR A 45 14.13 1.62 2.42
CA THR A 45 14.98 1.30 3.57
C THR A 45 14.59 0.01 4.30
N CYS A 46 13.48 -0.63 3.92
CA CYS A 46 13.04 -1.88 4.55
C CYS A 46 14.05 -3.02 4.32
N SER A 47 14.42 -3.70 5.40
CA SER A 47 15.20 -4.94 5.31
C SER A 47 14.39 -6.04 4.64
N GLU A 48 15.04 -7.05 4.07
CA GLU A 48 14.34 -8.21 3.51
C GLU A 48 13.47 -8.93 4.55
N LYS A 49 13.89 -8.90 5.82
CA LYS A 49 13.12 -9.46 6.93
C LYS A 49 11.83 -8.67 7.12
N ASP A 50 11.91 -7.35 7.18
CA ASP A 50 10.73 -6.48 7.33
C ASP A 50 9.78 -6.65 6.15
N VAL A 51 10.31 -6.72 4.91
CA VAL A 51 9.49 -6.98 3.71
C VAL A 51 8.74 -8.32 3.81
N LYS A 52 9.40 -9.39 4.27
CA LYS A 52 8.75 -10.70 4.47
C LYS A 52 7.67 -10.65 5.54
N GLU A 53 7.89 -9.92 6.63
CA GLU A 53 6.90 -9.74 7.69
C GLU A 53 5.73 -8.87 7.25
N ILE A 54 5.98 -7.81 6.47
CA ILE A 54 4.95 -6.97 5.85
C ILE A 54 4.05 -7.82 4.95
N LYS A 55 4.62 -8.64 4.05
CA LYS A 55 3.85 -9.54 3.17
C LYS A 55 2.90 -10.45 3.95
N LYS A 56 3.40 -11.12 5.00
CA LYS A 56 2.59 -11.98 5.88
C LYS A 56 1.49 -11.20 6.61
N CYS A 57 1.79 -9.97 7.03
CA CYS A 57 0.82 -9.09 7.68
C CYS A 57 -0.31 -8.73 6.70
N CYS A 58 0.03 -8.37 5.47
CA CYS A 58 -0.93 -8.07 4.41
C CYS A 58 -1.84 -9.26 4.11
N GLU A 59 -1.28 -10.46 3.94
CA GLU A 59 -2.06 -11.69 3.71
C GLU A 59 -3.07 -11.95 4.85
N LYS A 60 -2.66 -11.74 6.10
CA LYS A 60 -3.53 -11.93 7.27
C LYS A 60 -4.64 -10.89 7.36
N LEU A 61 -4.36 -9.65 6.98
CA LEU A 61 -5.31 -8.53 7.06
C LEU A 61 -6.17 -8.36 5.81
N GLY A 62 -5.87 -9.10 4.74
CA GLY A 62 -6.55 -8.95 3.44
C GLY A 62 -6.09 -7.74 2.65
N TYR A 63 -4.91 -7.21 2.93
CA TYR A 63 -4.31 -6.11 2.17
C TYR A 63 -3.53 -6.61 0.96
N VAL A 64 -3.45 -5.79 -0.08
CA VAL A 64 -2.67 -6.09 -1.28
C VAL A 64 -1.24 -5.57 -1.07
N TYR A 65 -0.22 -6.41 -1.22
CA TYR A 65 1.17 -5.95 -1.20
C TYR A 65 1.69 -5.77 -2.64
N GLU A 66 2.15 -4.56 -2.97
CA GLU A 66 2.54 -4.21 -4.35
C GLU A 66 4.08 -4.23 -4.57
N GLY A 67 4.89 -4.06 -3.53
CA GLY A 67 6.35 -4.08 -3.68
C GLY A 67 7.06 -2.99 -2.87
N LYS A 68 8.30 -2.67 -3.27
CA LYS A 68 9.05 -1.53 -2.72
C LYS A 68 8.66 -0.24 -3.44
N LEU A 69 8.59 0.85 -2.68
CA LEU A 69 8.22 2.18 -3.18
C LEU A 69 9.05 2.62 -4.40
N ASN A 70 10.35 2.29 -4.43
CA ASN A 70 11.27 2.67 -5.50
C ASN A 70 11.32 1.71 -6.70
N GLU A 71 10.75 0.49 -6.62
CA GLU A 71 10.98 -0.49 -7.69
C GLU A 71 10.25 -0.15 -8.99
N GLU A 72 9.10 0.53 -8.98
CA GLU A 72 8.38 0.79 -10.24
C GLU A 72 7.30 1.88 -10.10
N TYR A 73 7.56 2.95 -9.33
CA TYR A 73 6.68 4.13 -9.33
C TYR A 73 6.84 4.98 -10.62
N THR A 74 7.23 4.36 -11.73
CA THR A 74 6.80 4.77 -13.07
C THR A 74 5.29 4.68 -13.09
N GLN A 75 4.67 5.75 -12.61
CA GLN A 75 3.29 6.16 -12.82
C GLN A 75 2.59 5.36 -13.93
N THR A 76 1.97 4.23 -13.61
CA THR A 76 0.86 3.72 -14.40
C THR A 76 -0.36 4.58 -14.09
N ASN A 77 -0.23 5.89 -14.33
CA ASN A 77 -1.33 6.79 -14.64
C ASN A 77 -1.69 6.60 -16.11
N THR A 78 -1.92 5.35 -16.52
CA THR A 78 -2.75 5.05 -17.68
C THR A 78 -4.20 5.00 -17.19
N GLY A 79 -4.67 6.14 -16.69
CA GLY A 79 -6.12 6.39 -16.66
C GLY A 79 -6.64 6.32 -18.10
N PRO A 80 -7.82 5.74 -18.35
CA PRO A 80 -8.38 5.70 -19.69
C PRO A 80 -8.88 7.10 -20.05
N GLY A 81 -8.02 7.88 -20.70
CA GLY A 81 -8.38 9.19 -21.21
C GLY A 81 -7.22 9.83 -21.93
N LEU A 82 -7.22 9.73 -23.26
CA LEU A 82 -6.79 10.78 -24.20
C LEU A 82 -7.08 10.29 -25.64
N VAL A 83 -8.31 10.64 -26.07
CA VAL A 83 -8.86 10.75 -27.45
C VAL A 83 -9.05 9.46 -28.26
#